data_AF-A0AA90QBH7-F1
#
_entry.id   AF-A0AA90QBH7-F1
#
_cell.length_a   1.000
_cell.length_b   1.000
_cell.length_c   1.000
_cell.angle_alpha   90.00
_cell.angle_beta   90.00
_cell.angle_gamma   90.00
#
_symmetry.space_group_name_H-M   'P 1'
#
loop_
_entity.id
_entity.type
_entity.pdbx_description
1 polymer ?
#
loop_
_entity_poly.entity_id
_entity_poly.type
_entity_poly.pdbx_seq_one_letter_code
_entity_poly.pdbx_strand_id
1 'polypeptide(L)'
;MHEASGYKGDGWFWWGRTRTDGVPQAYANILLWRHMFDRLVHRHGLHNLIWVWNGQDPAWYPGDDVVDIVSHDIYDGSDNKTYGSQLATYQQAMNTPVERKPVALSENSFIPDPDKIAADKAWWLWFMVWNDGDGPAGVTSPNNFWTGEYYNTDAHKRKVYSHPNVITLDKLPRF
;
A
#
# COMPACT_ATOMS: atom_id res chain seq x y z
N MET A 1 7.44 -8.08 -3.05
CA MET A 1 6.50 -8.79 -3.97
C MET A 1 5.12 -8.20 -3.75
N HIS A 2 4.92 -6.95 -4.17
CA HIS A 2 3.65 -6.22 -4.01
C HIS A 2 2.60 -6.70 -5.00
N GLU A 3 1.32 -6.46 -4.71
CA GLU A 3 0.15 -6.73 -5.56
C GLU A 3 0.07 -8.17 -6.08
N ALA A 4 0.49 -9.14 -5.27
CA ALA A 4 0.63 -10.52 -5.69
C ALA A 4 -0.71 -11.15 -6.12
N SER A 5 -1.78 -10.96 -5.36
CA SER A 5 -3.08 -11.55 -5.68
C SER A 5 -3.82 -10.82 -6.81
N GLY A 6 -3.37 -9.63 -7.20
CA GLY A 6 -3.98 -8.82 -8.24
C GLY A 6 -5.49 -8.68 -8.10
N TYR A 7 -6.22 -8.85 -9.20
CA TYR A 7 -7.67 -8.76 -9.22
C TYR A 7 -8.30 -10.16 -9.07
N LYS A 8 -8.90 -10.42 -7.90
CA LYS A 8 -9.60 -11.69 -7.59
C LYS A 8 -8.70 -12.93 -7.73
N GLY A 9 -7.43 -12.81 -7.37
CA GLY A 9 -6.45 -13.91 -7.43
C GLY A 9 -5.70 -14.00 -8.77
N ASP A 10 -6.05 -13.20 -9.78
CA ASP A 10 -5.30 -13.12 -11.03
C ASP A 10 -4.27 -11.98 -10.96
N GLY A 11 -3.10 -12.32 -10.39
CA GLY A 11 -1.97 -11.40 -10.27
C GLY A 11 -1.42 -10.96 -11.62
N TRP A 12 -1.18 -9.65 -11.80
CA TRP A 12 -0.58 -9.13 -13.03
C TRP A 12 0.93 -9.30 -13.08
N PHE A 13 1.60 -9.34 -11.92
CA PHE A 13 3.03 -9.62 -11.82
C PHE A 13 3.33 -11.12 -11.83
N TRP A 14 4.50 -11.50 -12.35
CA TRP A 14 4.89 -12.90 -12.51
C TRP A 14 4.86 -13.71 -11.20
N TRP A 15 5.10 -13.06 -10.06
CA TRP A 15 5.03 -13.70 -8.73
C TRP A 15 3.60 -13.98 -8.23
N GLY A 16 2.59 -13.58 -9.00
CA GLY A 16 1.17 -13.83 -8.72
C GLY A 16 0.38 -14.38 -9.90
N ARG A 17 1.02 -14.60 -11.04
CA ARG A 17 0.39 -15.11 -12.27
C ARG A 17 -0.03 -16.57 -12.16
N THR A 18 -1.07 -16.93 -12.91
CA THR A 18 -1.54 -18.31 -13.07
C THR A 18 -0.37 -19.23 -13.46
N ARG A 19 -0.30 -20.38 -12.80
CA ARG A 19 0.78 -21.36 -12.98
C ARG A 19 0.30 -22.55 -13.79
N THR A 20 1.18 -23.08 -14.65
CA THR A 20 0.89 -24.25 -15.50
C THR A 20 1.19 -25.59 -14.83
N ASP A 21 1.86 -25.57 -13.68
CA ASP A 21 2.27 -26.75 -12.91
C ASP A 21 1.21 -27.23 -11.91
N GLY A 22 0.04 -26.57 -11.88
CA GLY A 22 -1.07 -26.91 -10.98
C GLY A 22 -0.90 -26.46 -9.54
N VAL A 23 0.20 -25.74 -9.21
CA VAL A 23 0.41 -25.20 -7.87
C VAL A 23 -0.45 -23.94 -7.68
N PRO A 24 -1.24 -23.82 -6.59
CA PRO A 24 -2.01 -22.60 -6.32
C PRO A 24 -1.11 -21.36 -6.25
N GLN A 25 -1.54 -20.26 -6.88
CA GLN A 25 -0.73 -19.04 -6.98
C GLN A 25 -0.38 -18.46 -5.60
N ALA A 26 -1.36 -18.41 -4.70
CA ALA A 26 -1.17 -17.97 -3.33
C ALA A 26 -0.09 -18.78 -2.61
N TYR A 27 -0.18 -20.12 -2.69
CA TYR A 27 0.81 -21.00 -2.07
C TYR A 27 2.21 -20.79 -2.66
N ALA A 28 2.33 -20.68 -3.98
CA ALA A 28 3.61 -20.41 -4.64
C ALA A 28 4.20 -19.05 -4.24
N ASN A 29 3.36 -18.02 -4.11
CA ASN A 29 3.79 -16.69 -3.67
C ASN A 29 4.26 -16.69 -2.21
N ILE A 30 3.55 -17.38 -1.32
CA ILE A 30 3.94 -17.54 0.09
C ILE A 30 5.31 -18.23 0.18
N LEU A 31 5.53 -19.30 -0.60
CA LEU A 31 6.84 -19.96 -0.65
C LEU A 31 7.95 -19.01 -1.14
N LEU A 32 7.67 -18.21 -2.18
CA LEU A 32 8.62 -17.23 -2.69
C LEU A 32 8.94 -16.13 -1.67
N TRP A 33 7.92 -15.63 -0.96
CA TRP A 33 8.08 -14.67 0.12
C TRP A 33 9.00 -15.20 1.21
N ARG A 34 8.69 -16.38 1.74
CA ARG A 34 9.47 -17.01 2.80
C ARG A 34 10.89 -17.36 2.34
N HIS A 35 11.07 -17.73 1.06
CA HIS A 35 12.40 -17.91 0.48
C HIS A 35 13.21 -16.62 0.45
N MET A 36 12.60 -15.51 0.04
CA MET A 36 13.24 -14.19 0.05
C MET A 36 13.60 -13.76 1.48
N PHE A 37 12.71 -13.97 2.44
CA PHE A 37 12.97 -13.69 3.84
C PHE A 37 14.17 -14.48 4.35
N ASP A 38 14.17 -15.80 4.21
CA ASP A 38 15.29 -16.66 4.65
C ASP A 38 16.61 -16.25 3.96
N ARG A 39 16.56 -15.96 2.66
CA ARG A 39 17.74 -15.57 1.90
C ARG A 39 18.32 -14.25 2.38
N LEU A 40 17.50 -13.23 2.55
CA LEU A 40 17.97 -11.89 2.93
C LEU A 40 18.33 -11.83 4.41
N VAL A 41 17.50 -12.38 5.29
CA VAL A 41 17.66 -12.27 6.75
C VAL A 41 18.66 -13.30 7.28
N HIS A 42 18.46 -14.59 7.00
CA HIS A 42 19.28 -15.64 7.61
C HIS A 42 20.57 -15.89 6.83
N ARG A 43 20.51 -15.96 5.50
CA ARG A 43 21.70 -16.26 4.69
C ARG A 43 22.59 -15.04 4.50
N HIS A 44 22.03 -13.87 4.23
CA HIS A 44 22.79 -12.64 3.99
C HIS A 44 22.94 -11.74 5.23
N GLY A 45 22.26 -12.05 6.34
CA GLY A 45 22.40 -11.30 7.59
C GLY A 45 21.84 -9.87 7.54
N LEU A 46 20.85 -9.61 6.67
CA LEU A 46 20.22 -8.30 6.57
C LEU A 46 19.15 -8.12 7.66
N HIS A 47 19.50 -7.39 8.71
CA HIS A 47 18.64 -7.12 9.86
C HIS A 47 18.11 -5.68 9.90
N ASN A 48 18.32 -4.93 8.83
CA ASN A 48 17.90 -3.52 8.67
C ASN A 48 16.69 -3.37 7.73
N LEU A 49 15.95 -4.46 7.49
CA LEU A 49 14.79 -4.49 6.60
C LEU A 49 13.51 -4.51 7.43
N ILE A 50 12.53 -3.69 7.01
CA ILE A 50 11.14 -3.76 7.49
C ILE A 50 10.32 -4.38 6.36
N TRP A 51 9.63 -5.49 6.63
CA TRP A 51 8.91 -6.29 5.67
C TRP A 51 7.45 -5.84 5.57
N VAL A 52 7.13 -5.16 4.47
CA VAL A 52 5.78 -4.65 4.18
C VAL A 52 5.06 -5.58 3.19
N TRP A 53 4.06 -6.32 3.67
CA TRP A 53 3.22 -7.19 2.83
C TRP A 53 2.00 -6.43 2.33
N ASN A 54 1.75 -6.52 1.03
CA ASN A 54 0.65 -5.82 0.35
C ASN A 54 -0.51 -6.80 0.10
N GLY A 55 -1.70 -6.46 0.60
CA GLY A 55 -2.70 -7.42 1.06
C GLY A 55 -4.09 -7.32 0.46
N GLN A 56 -4.23 -7.56 -0.85
CA GLN A 56 -5.54 -7.60 -1.49
C GLN A 56 -6.34 -8.90 -1.20
N ASP A 57 -5.69 -9.96 -0.73
CA ASP A 57 -6.33 -11.24 -0.40
C ASP A 57 -5.64 -11.93 0.80
N PRO A 58 -6.35 -12.16 1.92
CA PRO A 58 -5.80 -12.84 3.09
C PRO A 58 -5.23 -14.24 2.82
N ALA A 59 -5.71 -14.95 1.78
CA ALA A 59 -5.18 -16.27 1.42
C ALA A 59 -3.72 -16.25 0.95
N TRP A 60 -3.18 -15.07 0.65
CA TRP A 60 -1.81 -14.84 0.20
C TRP A 60 -0.87 -14.38 1.31
N TYR A 61 -1.37 -14.30 2.55
CA TYR A 61 -0.60 -13.83 3.68
C TYR A 61 0.48 -14.85 4.09
N PRO A 62 1.77 -14.47 4.12
CA PRO A 62 2.87 -15.43 4.33
C PRO A 62 3.12 -15.81 5.79
N GLY A 63 2.46 -15.14 6.74
CA GLY A 63 2.54 -15.40 8.18
C GLY A 63 3.12 -14.23 8.98
N ASP A 64 2.73 -14.16 10.25
CA ASP A 64 3.13 -13.05 11.16
C ASP A 64 4.63 -13.00 11.45
N ASP A 65 5.33 -14.11 11.29
CA ASP A 65 6.76 -14.27 11.57
C ASP A 65 7.67 -13.68 10.48
N VAL A 66 7.12 -13.33 9.32
CA VAL A 66 7.87 -12.84 8.15
C VAL A 66 7.29 -11.54 7.58
N VAL A 67 6.46 -10.84 8.35
CA VAL A 67 5.81 -9.57 7.98
C VAL A 67 5.83 -8.62 9.17
N ASP A 68 6.26 -7.39 8.96
CA ASP A 68 6.24 -6.33 9.98
C ASP A 68 5.00 -5.43 9.84
N ILE A 69 4.61 -5.12 8.60
CA ILE A 69 3.55 -4.16 8.27
C ILE A 69 2.66 -4.76 7.18
N VAL A 70 1.35 -4.63 7.32
CA VAL A 70 0.39 -4.95 6.25
C VAL A 70 0.03 -3.67 5.50
N SER A 71 -0.17 -3.76 4.20
CA SER A 71 -0.45 -2.59 3.38
C SER A 71 -1.43 -2.90 2.26
N HIS A 72 -1.90 -1.86 1.60
CA HIS A 72 -2.72 -1.98 0.40
C HIS A 72 -2.38 -0.85 -0.58
N ASP A 73 -2.51 -1.15 -1.87
CA ASP A 73 -2.42 -0.17 -2.95
C ASP A 73 -3.83 0.17 -3.43
N ILE A 74 -4.17 1.46 -3.54
CA ILE A 74 -5.54 1.89 -3.89
C ILE A 74 -5.51 2.94 -5.01
N TYR A 75 -5.86 2.48 -6.20
CA TYR A 75 -6.08 3.32 -7.38
C TYR A 75 -7.59 3.45 -7.66
N ASP A 76 -8.26 4.28 -6.86
CA ASP A 76 -9.72 4.41 -6.90
C ASP A 76 -10.18 5.37 -7.99
N GLY A 77 -10.35 4.89 -9.22
CA GLY A 77 -10.86 5.71 -10.32
C GLY A 77 -12.30 6.25 -10.13
N SER A 78 -13.01 5.82 -9.08
CA SER A 78 -14.41 6.16 -8.82
C SER A 78 -14.61 7.20 -7.71
N ASP A 79 -13.61 7.42 -6.84
CA ASP A 79 -13.68 8.37 -5.72
C ASP A 79 -14.08 9.78 -6.16
N ASN A 80 -13.71 10.19 -7.37
CA ASN A 80 -14.07 11.49 -7.96
C ASN A 80 -13.78 12.67 -7.01
N LYS A 81 -12.62 12.66 -6.33
CA LYS A 81 -12.18 13.68 -5.37
C LYS A 81 -13.07 13.79 -4.13
N THR A 82 -13.73 12.71 -3.73
CA THR A 82 -14.36 12.66 -2.41
C THR A 82 -13.32 12.43 -1.31
N TYR A 83 -12.13 11.93 -1.62
CA TYR A 83 -11.03 11.70 -0.67
C TYR A 83 -11.46 10.81 0.51
N GLY A 84 -12.22 9.74 0.22
CA GLY A 84 -12.69 8.79 1.23
C GLY A 84 -11.55 8.19 2.06
N SER A 85 -11.84 7.80 3.30
CA SER A 85 -10.88 7.20 4.24
C SER A 85 -10.35 5.83 3.80
N GLN A 86 -11.02 5.19 2.83
CA GLN A 86 -10.78 3.81 2.41
C GLN A 86 -10.99 2.78 3.55
N LEU A 87 -11.96 3.05 4.44
CA LEU A 87 -12.23 2.26 5.65
C LEU A 87 -12.39 0.75 5.41
N ALA A 88 -13.12 0.34 4.37
CA ALA A 88 -13.35 -1.08 4.10
C ALA A 88 -12.03 -1.82 3.82
N THR A 89 -11.18 -1.24 2.98
CA THR A 89 -9.86 -1.77 2.65
C THR A 89 -8.91 -1.72 3.85
N TYR A 90 -8.95 -0.64 4.65
CA TYR A 90 -8.21 -0.54 5.90
C TYR A 90 -8.56 -1.70 6.85
N GLN A 91 -9.85 -1.96 7.05
CA GLN A 91 -10.33 -3.04 7.91
C GLN A 91 -9.95 -4.42 7.38
N GLN A 92 -10.00 -4.63 6.07
CA GLN A 92 -9.54 -5.89 5.47
C GLN A 92 -8.06 -6.13 5.76
N ALA A 93 -7.20 -5.15 5.50
CA ALA A 93 -5.76 -5.27 5.77
C ALA A 93 -5.50 -5.48 7.27
N MET A 94 -6.16 -4.69 8.13
CA MET A 94 -6.04 -4.77 9.60
C MET A 94 -6.41 -6.15 10.16
N ASN A 95 -7.38 -6.84 9.57
CA ASN A 95 -7.90 -8.12 10.04
C ASN A 95 -7.22 -9.34 9.39
N THR A 96 -6.27 -9.13 8.46
CA THR A 96 -5.54 -10.22 7.82
C THR A 96 -4.56 -10.94 8.76
N PRO A 97 -3.69 -10.24 9.50
CA PRO A 97 -2.73 -10.89 10.40
C PRO A 97 -3.42 -11.42 11.67
N VAL A 98 -2.82 -12.44 12.32
CA VAL A 98 -3.32 -12.93 13.62
C VAL A 98 -2.89 -11.98 14.73
N GLU A 99 -1.64 -11.54 14.67
CA GLU A 99 -1.10 -10.47 15.51
C GLU A 99 -1.45 -9.09 14.97
N ARG A 100 -1.65 -8.11 15.86
CA ARG A 100 -1.87 -6.73 15.42
C ARG A 100 -0.60 -6.18 14.77
N LYS A 101 -0.69 -5.82 13.49
CA LYS A 101 0.37 -5.16 12.74
C LYS A 101 -0.06 -3.75 12.30
N PRO A 102 0.87 -2.79 12.15
CA PRO A 102 0.55 -1.51 11.53
C PRO A 102 0.01 -1.71 10.10
N VAL A 103 -0.88 -0.81 9.68
CA VAL A 103 -1.57 -0.88 8.40
C VAL A 103 -1.23 0.35 7.57
N ALA A 104 -0.72 0.17 6.35
CA ALA A 104 -0.27 1.26 5.50
C ALA A 104 -1.01 1.34 4.17
N LEU A 105 -1.17 2.56 3.65
CA LEU A 105 -1.61 2.80 2.28
C LEU A 105 -0.34 2.91 1.44
N SER A 106 0.18 1.77 0.96
CA SER A 106 1.52 1.69 0.37
C SER A 106 1.63 2.39 -0.96
N GLU A 107 0.54 2.47 -1.72
CA GLU A 107 0.39 3.29 -2.91
C GLU A 107 -1.04 3.83 -2.99
N ASN A 108 -1.21 5.03 -3.51
CA ASN A 108 -2.55 5.56 -3.77
C ASN A 108 -2.61 6.58 -4.90
N SER A 109 -3.81 6.73 -5.45
CA SER A 109 -4.15 7.84 -6.34
C SER A 109 -4.63 9.06 -5.55
N PHE A 110 -5.83 8.96 -4.95
CA PHE A 110 -6.41 10.00 -4.09
C PHE A 110 -5.82 9.89 -2.68
N ILE A 111 -5.34 10.99 -2.11
CA ILE A 111 -4.91 11.03 -0.70
C ILE A 111 -6.17 11.06 0.16
N PRO A 112 -6.39 10.11 1.08
CA PRO A 112 -7.54 10.17 1.97
C PRO A 112 -7.53 11.46 2.80
N ASP A 113 -8.70 12.06 3.00
CA ASP A 113 -8.84 13.25 3.83
C ASP A 113 -8.50 12.90 5.30
N PRO A 114 -7.53 13.57 5.95
CA PRO A 114 -7.16 13.31 7.34
C PRO A 114 -8.34 13.43 8.33
N ASP A 115 -9.31 14.31 8.06
CA ASP A 115 -10.51 14.43 8.88
C ASP A 115 -11.40 13.19 8.77
N LYS A 116 -11.51 12.62 7.56
CA LYS A 116 -12.29 11.40 7.32
C LYS A 116 -11.58 10.17 7.88
N ILE A 117 -10.25 10.09 7.73
CA ILE A 117 -9.42 9.09 8.42
C ILE A 117 -9.72 9.11 9.93
N ALA A 118 -9.71 10.30 10.54
CA ALA A 118 -9.94 10.46 11.97
C ALA A 118 -11.37 10.06 12.38
N ALA A 119 -12.38 10.48 11.61
CA ALA A 119 -13.77 10.16 11.85
C ALA A 119 -14.03 8.64 11.78
N ASP A 120 -13.47 7.98 10.76
CA ASP A 120 -13.64 6.54 10.52
C ASP A 120 -12.67 5.66 11.32
N LYS A 121 -11.67 6.28 11.98
CA LYS A 121 -10.56 5.60 12.68
C LYS A 121 -9.73 4.69 11.76
N ALA A 122 -9.65 5.01 10.48
CA ALA A 122 -8.85 4.30 9.47
C ALA A 122 -7.40 4.84 9.44
N TRP A 123 -6.69 4.72 10.57
CA TRP A 123 -5.38 5.33 10.79
C TRP A 123 -4.27 4.62 9.98
N TRP A 124 -4.23 4.87 8.68
CA TRP A 124 -3.14 4.48 7.80
C TRP A 124 -1.80 5.02 8.33
N LEU A 125 -0.82 4.15 8.48
CA LEU A 125 0.51 4.47 9.02
C LEU A 125 1.25 5.49 8.14
N TRP A 126 1.11 5.36 6.83
CA TRP A 126 1.48 6.36 5.83
C TRP A 126 0.55 6.23 4.61
N PHE A 127 0.64 7.22 3.72
CA PHE A 127 0.15 7.17 2.35
C PHE A 127 1.31 7.51 1.40
N MET A 128 1.27 7.00 0.18
CA MET A 128 2.28 7.28 -0.85
C MET A 128 1.59 7.46 -2.20
N VAL A 129 1.43 8.71 -2.61
CA VAL A 129 0.90 9.01 -3.95
C VAL A 129 1.87 8.47 -4.99
N TRP A 130 1.35 7.75 -5.98
CA TRP A 130 2.17 7.25 -7.08
C TRP A 130 2.87 8.38 -7.85
N ASN A 131 3.93 8.06 -8.57
CA ASN A 131 4.65 9.08 -9.35
C ASN A 131 3.87 9.48 -10.61
N ASP A 132 4.21 10.65 -11.15
CA ASP A 132 3.76 11.02 -12.49
C ASP A 132 4.39 10.10 -13.54
N GLY A 133 3.61 9.76 -14.56
CA GLY A 133 4.06 9.02 -15.73
C GLY A 133 4.70 9.92 -16.79
N ASP A 134 4.51 9.57 -18.05
CA ASP A 134 5.21 10.22 -19.18
C ASP A 134 4.66 11.61 -19.57
N GLY A 135 3.71 12.15 -18.80
CA GLY A 135 3.13 13.47 -19.05
C GLY A 135 4.03 14.61 -18.55
N PRO A 136 3.90 15.84 -19.10
CA PRO A 136 4.58 17.00 -18.53
C PRO A 136 4.12 17.25 -17.09
N ALA A 137 5.07 17.49 -16.18
CA ALA A 137 4.77 17.83 -14.80
C ALA A 137 3.92 19.10 -14.71
N GLY A 138 2.95 19.11 -13.80
CA GLY A 138 2.02 20.23 -13.55
C GLY A 138 0.76 20.20 -14.42
N VAL A 139 0.69 19.34 -15.43
CA VAL A 139 -0.51 19.17 -16.25
C VAL A 139 -1.51 18.27 -15.53
N THR A 140 -2.78 18.70 -15.48
CA THR A 140 -3.88 17.85 -15.00
C THR A 140 -4.15 16.73 -16.00
N SER A 141 -3.77 15.51 -15.63
CA SER A 141 -3.88 14.30 -16.46
C SER A 141 -4.05 13.06 -15.57
N PRO A 142 -4.81 12.03 -16.01
CA PRO A 142 -4.85 10.74 -15.30
C PRO A 142 -3.49 10.04 -15.21
N ASN A 143 -2.51 10.41 -16.05
CA ASN A 143 -1.15 9.86 -15.96
C ASN A 143 -0.27 10.61 -14.95
N ASN A 144 -0.73 11.73 -14.39
CA ASN A 144 0.00 12.52 -13.40
C ASN A 144 -0.68 12.35 -12.05
N PHE A 145 -0.15 11.45 -11.23
CA PHE A 145 -0.71 11.12 -9.92
C PHE A 145 -0.45 12.20 -8.87
N TRP A 146 0.72 12.84 -8.94
CA TRP A 146 1.15 13.83 -7.97
C TRP A 146 0.99 15.27 -8.48
N THR A 147 1.51 15.58 -9.67
CA THR A 147 1.40 16.93 -10.23
C THR A 147 0.07 17.14 -10.98
N GLY A 148 -0.31 18.41 -11.17
CA GLY A 148 -1.65 18.74 -11.65
C GLY A 148 -2.74 18.40 -10.64
N GLU A 149 -4.00 18.37 -11.07
CA GLU A 149 -5.15 18.26 -10.16
C GLU A 149 -6.12 17.11 -10.51
N TYR A 150 -5.66 16.09 -11.25
CA TYR A 150 -6.55 15.01 -11.69
C TYR A 150 -7.05 14.18 -10.49
N TYR A 151 -6.14 13.75 -9.63
CA TYR A 151 -6.47 13.02 -8.40
C TYR A 151 -6.59 13.97 -7.20
N ASN A 152 -5.54 14.73 -6.92
CA ASN A 152 -5.48 15.59 -5.75
C ASN A 152 -5.43 17.05 -6.18
N THR A 153 -6.40 17.87 -5.79
CA THR A 153 -6.32 19.32 -6.01
C THR A 153 -5.21 19.92 -5.16
N ASP A 154 -4.67 21.06 -5.55
CA ASP A 154 -3.67 21.79 -4.77
C ASP A 154 -4.24 22.24 -3.43
N ALA A 155 -5.53 22.58 -3.39
CA ALA A 155 -6.24 22.86 -2.15
C ALA A 155 -6.24 21.64 -1.22
N HIS A 156 -6.53 20.45 -1.74
CA HIS A 156 -6.48 19.21 -0.96
C HIS A 156 -5.07 18.86 -0.49
N LYS A 157 -4.07 18.93 -1.38
CA LYS A 157 -2.66 18.72 -1.01
C LYS A 157 -2.24 19.65 0.12
N ARG A 158 -2.54 20.95 0.02
CA ARG A 158 -2.25 21.92 1.08
C ARG A 158 -2.97 21.59 2.37
N LYS A 159 -4.24 21.18 2.31
CA LYS A 159 -5.00 20.72 3.49
C LYS A 159 -4.28 19.55 4.16
N VAL A 160 -3.98 18.48 3.41
CA VAL A 160 -3.34 17.27 3.94
C VAL A 160 -1.99 17.60 4.59
N TYR A 161 -1.09 18.26 3.86
CA TYR A 161 0.28 18.48 4.32
C TYR A 161 0.40 19.54 5.44
N SER A 162 -0.63 20.36 5.63
CA SER A 162 -0.72 21.29 6.79
C SER A 162 -1.52 20.71 7.97
N HIS A 163 -2.13 19.53 7.81
CA HIS A 163 -2.99 18.95 8.83
C HIS A 163 -2.19 18.53 10.09
N PRO A 164 -2.68 18.78 11.32
CA PRO A 164 -1.96 18.44 12.55
C PRO A 164 -1.69 16.94 12.72
N ASN A 165 -2.56 16.08 12.20
CA ASN A 165 -2.39 14.61 12.26
C ASN A 165 -1.49 14.03 11.16
N VAL A 166 -0.94 14.87 10.27
CA VAL A 166 -0.04 14.41 9.19
C VAL A 166 1.40 14.78 9.55
N ILE A 167 2.26 13.76 9.60
CA ILE A 167 3.70 13.92 9.84
C ILE A 167 4.38 14.20 8.51
N THR A 168 5.12 15.31 8.46
CA THR A 168 5.93 15.76 7.31
C THR A 168 7.40 15.67 7.66
N LEU A 169 8.29 15.81 6.66
CA LEU A 169 9.73 15.66 6.83
C LEU A 169 10.31 16.52 7.96
N ASP A 170 9.84 17.76 8.08
CA ASP A 170 10.24 18.72 9.12
C ASP A 170 9.82 18.32 10.54
N LYS A 171 8.88 17.38 10.68
CA LYS A 171 8.38 16.88 11.98
C LYS A 171 9.04 15.56 12.42
N LEU A 172 9.84 14.93 11.56
CA LEU A 172 10.49 13.67 11.90
C LEU A 172 11.66 13.89 12.88
N PRO A 173 11.86 13.00 13.87
CA PRO A 173 13.05 13.04 14.71
C PRO A 173 14.28 12.60 13.90
N ARG A 174 15.47 12.81 14.48
CA ARG A 174 16.69 12.20 13.95
C ARG A 174 16.72 10.72 14.35
N PHE A 175 17.08 9.84 13.42
CA PHE A 175 17.26 8.41 13.61
C PHE A 175 18.72 8.01 13.48
#